data_AF-A0A820X7S4-F1
#
_entry.id   AF-A0A820X7S4-F1
#
_cell.length_a   1.000
_cell.length_b   1.000
_cell.length_c   1.000
_cell.angle_alpha   90.00
_cell.angle_beta   90.00
_cell.angle_gamma   90.00
#
_symmetry.space_group_name_H-M   'P 1'
#
loop_
_entity.id
_entity.type
_entity.pdbx_description
1 polymer ?
#
loop_
_entity_poly.entity_id
_entity_poly.type
_entity_poly.pdbx_seq_one_letter_code
_entity_poly.pdbx_strand_id
1 'polypeptide(L)'
;MNKTIFKGQVTCELLIITIAVLNVFFLLRSYDLPQYNLRDHHRLIYTDNHFQIHEQRINEIFIFQSNLSVYAVCKSQISEPLECNRLSKGRIFIVKNPERIGWIPFVSNNWGNTLSSYWQARGAAFLFGSPFSFSGWNTPTWISYLPVSVASINSSSCVKAYPELFRRLCNNSGPYCDMEYAHKCVGAWNYIRNQILQETRSALERWARLNYETIPIFNRSEMVTYDRCSEDTILDHSEYGPVGFSVFKYIPKTVTVLYYVYDARRTTFFCDILRREQTKYLKSIRPDIIIIKSSGSIWQDFAKLVYAPYVLVTYAGSSFALWATLANIGHVWIPPLYGGMTPDVGSNYHWISTPVLYPSIGKQLNVTKPENIMAKSKDLRDVAINHYNNGKKAPEIAVLLANKVYRSTIHRWICQYNRTGLFNAEKSTGRKRSGRIKQLTNLVQNRLQSKNTRKSLRTISKDFNSNPSTIKRVLNKDF
;
A
#
# COMPACT_ATOMS: atom_id res chain seq x y z
N MET A 1 66.59 18.46 18.65
CA MET A 1 67.12 17.95 17.36
C MET A 1 66.08 16.98 16.82
N ASN A 2 65.37 17.10 15.69
CA ASN A 2 65.29 18.08 14.61
C ASN A 2 63.80 18.31 14.30
N LYS A 3 63.47 19.57 14.00
CA LYS A 3 62.17 20.03 13.50
C LYS A 3 62.04 19.65 12.03
N THR A 4 60.87 19.15 11.62
CA THR A 4 60.43 19.26 10.22
C THR A 4 59.00 19.75 10.20
N ILE A 5 58.82 20.90 9.56
CA ILE A 5 57.61 21.69 9.43
C ILE A 5 57.03 21.37 8.05
N PHE A 6 55.75 21.01 7.96
CA PHE A 6 54.99 21.13 6.72
C PHE A 6 53.84 22.11 6.95
N LYS A 7 53.98 23.30 6.35
CA LYS A 7 52.92 24.29 6.15
C LYS A 7 52.26 23.98 4.81
N GLY A 8 50.94 23.83 4.79
CA GLY A 8 50.12 23.84 3.58
C GLY A 8 48.96 24.81 3.79
N GLN A 9 49.13 26.05 3.33
CA GLN A 9 48.16 27.12 3.42
C GLN A 9 47.41 27.19 2.08
N VAL A 10 46.09 27.02 2.13
CA VAL A 10 45.17 27.24 1.01
C VAL A 10 44.89 28.73 0.93
N THR A 11 45.29 29.40 -0.14
CA THR A 11 44.90 30.78 -0.46
C THR A 11 44.09 30.75 -1.76
N CYS A 12 42.79 31.01 -1.66
CA CYS A 12 41.92 31.20 -2.82
C CYS A 12 40.78 32.18 -2.48
N GLU A 13 41.12 33.37 -2.00
CA GLU A 13 40.17 34.49 -1.83
C GLU A 13 40.90 35.82 -2.07
N LEU A 14 41.23 36.13 -3.34
CA LEU A 14 41.58 37.52 -3.71
C LEU A 14 41.55 37.80 -5.24
N LEU A 15 40.71 37.12 -6.03
CA LEU A 15 40.61 37.37 -7.48
C LEU A 15 39.22 37.83 -7.96
N ILE A 16 38.22 37.88 -7.09
CA ILE A 16 36.83 38.22 -7.48
C ILE A 16 36.53 39.72 -7.29
N ILE A 17 37.28 40.44 -6.46
CA ILE A 17 36.99 41.85 -6.14
C ILE A 17 37.53 42.80 -7.22
N THR A 18 38.60 42.44 -7.95
CA THR A 18 39.23 43.36 -8.91
C THR A 18 38.49 43.46 -10.26
N ILE A 19 37.70 42.46 -10.65
CA ILE A 19 36.95 42.46 -11.92
C ILE A 19 35.64 43.29 -11.81
N ALA A 20 35.08 43.42 -10.61
CA ALA A 20 33.86 44.20 -10.40
C ALA A 20 34.11 45.73 -10.40
N VAL A 21 35.27 46.19 -9.93
CA VAL A 21 35.59 47.63 -9.85
C VAL A 21 35.95 48.22 -11.22
N LEU A 22 36.53 47.42 -12.13
CA LEU A 22 36.93 47.89 -13.47
C LEU A 22 35.77 48.03 -14.47
N ASN A 23 34.67 47.29 -14.30
CA ASN A 23 33.51 47.40 -15.19
C ASN A 23 32.59 48.59 -14.87
N VAL A 24 32.64 49.12 -13.66
CA VAL A 24 31.82 50.29 -13.25
C VAL A 24 32.41 51.61 -13.78
N PHE A 25 33.73 51.68 -13.97
CA PHE A 25 34.38 52.89 -14.52
C PHE A 25 34.16 53.09 -16.02
N PHE A 26 33.82 52.04 -16.78
CA PHE A 26 33.59 52.15 -18.23
C PHE A 26 32.15 52.47 -18.61
N LEU A 27 31.17 52.29 -17.72
CA LEU A 27 29.74 52.48 -18.02
C LEU A 27 29.19 53.86 -17.64
N LEU A 28 29.98 54.73 -17.00
CA LEU A 28 29.56 56.09 -16.60
C LEU A 28 30.03 57.21 -17.54
N ARG A 29 30.58 56.89 -18.72
CA ARG A 29 31.12 57.91 -19.65
C ARG A 29 30.25 58.24 -20.87
N SER A 30 28.99 57.83 -20.88
CA SER A 30 28.12 58.08 -22.05
C SER A 30 26.65 58.13 -21.66
N TYR A 31 26.23 59.20 -21.00
CA TYR A 31 24.85 59.68 -21.07
C TYR A 31 24.84 61.22 -20.93
N ASP A 32 24.77 61.90 -22.07
CA ASP A 32 24.34 63.29 -22.17
C ASP A 32 22.83 63.35 -21.88
N LEU A 33 22.43 64.07 -20.83
CA LEU A 33 21.04 64.46 -20.58
C LEU A 33 20.96 65.93 -20.14
N PRO A 34 19.85 66.62 -20.47
CA PRO A 34 19.84 68.06 -20.71
C PRO A 34 19.74 68.90 -19.43
N GLN A 35 20.30 70.11 -19.51
CA GLN A 35 20.24 71.13 -18.47
C GLN A 35 18.80 71.59 -18.20
N TYR A 36 18.33 71.37 -16.97
CA TYR A 36 17.21 72.11 -16.40
C TYR A 36 17.71 73.13 -15.38
N ASN A 37 17.34 74.38 -15.65
CA ASN A 37 17.69 75.58 -14.92
C ASN A 37 16.63 75.84 -13.85
N LEU A 38 17.01 75.84 -12.57
CA LEU A 38 16.22 76.42 -11.49
C LEU A 38 17.16 77.10 -10.49
N ARG A 39 17.14 78.44 -10.53
CA ARG A 39 17.54 79.32 -9.44
C ARG A 39 16.56 79.12 -8.28
N ASP A 40 17.06 78.89 -7.08
CA ASP A 40 16.85 79.80 -5.95
C ASP A 40 17.50 79.30 -4.66
N HIS A 41 17.94 80.27 -3.88
CA HIS A 41 18.72 80.16 -2.66
C HIS A 41 17.99 79.46 -1.52
N HIS A 42 18.67 78.54 -0.83
CA HIS A 42 18.71 78.54 0.64
C HIS A 42 20.02 77.91 1.14
N ARG A 43 20.69 78.62 2.04
CA ARG A 43 21.84 78.16 2.83
C ARG A 43 21.46 76.88 3.60
N LEU A 44 22.24 75.82 3.45
CA LEU A 44 22.26 74.69 4.37
C LEU A 44 23.68 74.51 4.92
N ILE A 45 23.74 74.53 6.24
CA ILE A 45 24.90 74.31 7.09
C ILE A 45 25.31 72.84 6.93
N TYR A 46 26.59 72.60 6.64
CA TYR A 46 27.19 71.27 6.63
C TYR A 46 27.20 70.69 8.05
N THR A 47 26.54 69.54 8.23
CA THR A 47 26.81 68.63 9.34
C THR A 47 27.07 67.22 8.78
N ASP A 48 28.18 66.64 9.22
CA ASP A 48 28.76 65.35 8.79
C ASP A 48 27.92 64.14 9.21
N ASN A 49 26.70 63.97 8.68
CA ASN A 49 25.86 62.80 8.97
C ASN A 49 25.06 62.25 7.77
N HIS A 50 25.53 62.44 6.53
CA HIS A 50 24.80 61.98 5.34
C HIS A 50 25.44 60.87 4.50
N PHE A 51 26.52 60.23 4.97
CA PHE A 51 27.11 59.11 4.24
C PHE A 51 26.45 57.75 4.48
N GLN A 52 25.58 57.58 5.49
CA GLN A 52 24.93 56.30 5.77
C GLN A 52 23.63 56.03 4.98
N ILE A 53 22.98 57.07 4.42
CA ILE A 53 21.68 56.90 3.74
C ILE A 53 21.84 56.47 2.27
N HIS A 54 22.98 56.79 1.63
CA HIS A 54 23.23 56.40 0.24
C HIS A 54 23.70 54.94 0.09
N GLU A 55 24.39 54.39 1.10
CA GLU A 55 24.89 53.01 1.06
C GLU A 55 23.75 51.98 1.23
N GLN A 56 22.73 52.31 2.03
CA GLN A 56 21.53 51.47 2.16
C GLN A 56 20.73 51.39 0.85
N ARG A 57 20.54 52.50 0.13
CA ARG A 57 19.82 52.50 -1.16
C ARG A 57 20.62 51.82 -2.28
N ILE A 58 21.95 51.93 -2.30
CA ILE A 58 22.78 51.22 -3.27
C ILE A 58 22.77 49.71 -3.00
N ASN A 59 22.83 49.28 -1.73
CA ASN A 59 22.68 47.87 -1.37
C ASN A 59 21.28 47.32 -1.70
N GLU A 60 20.21 48.10 -1.49
CA GLU A 60 18.85 47.71 -1.91
C GLU A 60 18.72 47.59 -3.43
N ILE A 61 19.34 48.49 -4.21
CA ILE A 61 19.35 48.43 -5.68
C ILE A 61 20.20 47.25 -6.18
N PHE A 62 21.34 46.96 -5.54
CA PHE A 62 22.17 45.78 -5.86
C PHE A 62 21.48 44.46 -5.51
N ILE A 63 20.74 44.40 -4.39
CA ILE A 63 19.89 43.25 -4.04
C ILE A 63 18.75 43.10 -5.06
N PHE A 64 18.16 44.20 -5.53
CA PHE A 64 17.11 44.15 -6.54
C PHE A 64 17.63 43.68 -7.91
N GLN A 65 18.78 44.19 -8.38
CA GLN A 65 19.35 43.80 -9.68
C GLN A 65 19.98 42.39 -9.66
N SER A 66 20.61 41.98 -8.56
CA SER A 66 21.08 40.59 -8.40
C SER A 66 19.91 39.61 -8.37
N ASN A 67 18.81 39.92 -7.69
CA ASN A 67 17.60 39.10 -7.72
C ASN A 67 16.93 39.07 -9.10
N LEU A 68 16.89 40.19 -9.83
CA LEU A 68 16.36 40.25 -11.21
C LEU A 68 17.19 39.44 -12.21
N SER A 69 18.53 39.49 -12.10
CA SER A 69 19.43 38.71 -12.96
C SER A 69 19.36 37.20 -12.68
N VAL A 70 19.23 36.80 -11.41
CA VAL A 70 18.99 35.40 -11.02
C VAL A 70 17.62 34.92 -11.52
N TYR A 71 16.58 35.76 -11.44
CA TYR A 71 15.25 35.45 -11.99
C TYR A 71 15.26 35.27 -13.51
N ALA A 72 16.02 36.11 -14.23
CA ALA A 72 16.13 36.03 -15.69
C ALA A 72 16.88 34.78 -16.16
N VAL A 73 17.93 34.36 -15.45
CA VAL A 73 18.68 33.12 -15.76
C VAL A 73 17.80 31.88 -15.52
N CYS A 74 17.01 31.85 -14.44
CA CYS A 74 16.15 30.70 -14.11
C CYS A 74 14.97 30.54 -15.09
N LYS A 75 14.50 31.61 -15.76
CA LYS A 75 13.44 31.53 -16.78
C LYS A 75 13.93 31.02 -18.15
N SER A 76 15.24 31.16 -18.42
CA SER A 76 15.84 30.83 -19.74
C SER A 76 16.12 29.34 -19.96
N GLN A 77 16.06 28.49 -18.92
CA GLN A 77 16.39 27.06 -19.01
C GLN A 77 15.19 26.12 -19.20
N ILE A 78 13.96 26.64 -19.22
CA ILE A 78 12.74 25.86 -19.47
C ILE A 78 12.11 26.30 -20.79
N SER A 79 12.90 26.38 -21.86
CA SER A 79 12.41 26.82 -23.18
C SER A 79 11.80 25.70 -24.03
N GLU A 80 12.04 24.44 -23.68
CA GLU A 80 11.42 23.31 -24.36
C GLU A 80 10.12 22.91 -23.66
N PRO A 81 8.98 22.82 -24.38
CA PRO A 81 7.77 22.22 -23.84
C PRO A 81 8.07 20.74 -23.53
N LEU A 82 8.25 20.44 -22.25
CA LEU A 82 8.44 19.07 -21.77
C LEU A 82 7.10 18.33 -21.86
N GLU A 83 6.82 17.75 -23.02
CA GLU A 83 5.69 16.85 -23.21
C GLU A 83 5.92 15.55 -22.43
N CYS A 84 5.00 15.25 -21.52
CA CYS A 84 5.05 14.02 -20.73
C CYS A 84 3.75 13.24 -20.91
N ASN A 85 3.66 12.48 -22.01
CA ASN A 85 2.48 11.68 -22.36
C ASN A 85 2.10 10.64 -21.29
N ARG A 86 2.97 10.34 -20.32
CA ARG A 86 2.68 9.46 -19.19
C ARG A 86 1.91 10.14 -18.07
N LEU A 87 1.97 11.46 -17.93
CA LEU A 87 1.21 12.19 -16.91
C LEU A 87 -0.30 12.05 -17.13
N SER A 88 -0.75 12.11 -18.39
CA SER A 88 -2.17 12.00 -18.73
C SER A 88 -2.78 10.66 -18.30
N LYS A 89 -2.00 9.56 -18.34
CA LYS A 89 -2.42 8.25 -17.83
C LYS A 89 -2.72 8.26 -16.33
N GLY A 90 -1.99 9.07 -15.56
CA GLY A 90 -2.23 9.27 -14.12
C GLY A 90 -3.26 10.36 -13.80
N ARG A 91 -3.95 10.92 -14.81
CA ARG A 91 -4.82 12.09 -14.68
C ARG A 91 -4.09 13.34 -14.18
N ILE A 92 -2.80 13.42 -14.50
CA ILE A 92 -1.90 14.54 -14.19
C ILE A 92 -1.77 15.36 -15.47
N PHE A 93 -1.85 16.68 -15.36
CA PHE A 93 -1.80 17.59 -16.51
C PHE A 93 -1.03 18.85 -16.16
N ILE A 94 -0.45 19.47 -17.19
CA ILE A 94 0.17 20.77 -17.07
C ILE A 94 -0.92 21.81 -17.34
N VAL A 95 -1.26 22.62 -16.34
CA VAL A 95 -2.13 23.78 -16.53
C VAL A 95 -1.28 24.88 -17.11
N LYS A 96 -1.63 25.38 -18.31
CA LYS A 96 -0.99 26.55 -18.90
C LYS A 96 -1.62 27.80 -18.32
N ASN A 97 -0.80 28.76 -17.87
CA ASN A 97 -1.20 30.07 -17.36
C ASN A 97 -2.08 30.06 -16.08
N PRO A 98 -1.50 30.05 -14.87
CA PRO A 98 -0.08 29.92 -14.58
C PRO A 98 0.40 28.48 -14.80
N GLU A 99 1.67 28.31 -15.20
CA GLU A 99 2.27 26.99 -15.38
C GLU A 99 2.35 26.25 -14.04
N ARG A 100 1.57 25.18 -13.92
CA ARG A 100 1.50 24.34 -12.72
C ARG A 100 1.16 22.91 -13.06
N ILE A 101 1.56 21.98 -12.18
CA ILE A 101 1.10 20.60 -12.27
C ILE A 101 -0.26 20.50 -11.59
N GLY A 102 -1.27 20.20 -12.41
CA GLY A 102 -2.62 19.88 -12.00
C GLY A 102 -2.85 18.37 -11.93
N TRP A 103 -3.84 17.98 -11.13
CA TRP A 103 -4.26 16.59 -11.01
C TRP A 103 -5.78 16.52 -10.80
N ILE A 104 -6.44 15.54 -11.42
CA ILE A 104 -7.85 15.24 -11.18
C ILE A 104 -7.95 14.01 -10.28
N PRO A 105 -8.57 14.13 -9.09
CA PRO A 105 -8.63 13.03 -8.15
C PRO A 105 -9.36 11.82 -8.72
N PHE A 106 -8.70 10.66 -8.68
CA PHE A 106 -9.37 9.38 -8.81
C PHE A 106 -10.12 9.10 -7.50
N VAL A 107 -11.44 9.26 -7.53
CA VAL A 107 -12.27 9.00 -6.36
C VAL A 107 -12.44 7.50 -6.21
N SER A 108 -11.67 6.91 -5.30
CA SER A 108 -11.81 5.52 -4.91
C SER A 108 -11.77 5.38 -3.40
N ASN A 109 -12.57 4.45 -2.89
CA ASN A 109 -12.48 3.99 -1.50
C ASN A 109 -11.14 3.26 -1.21
N ASN A 110 -10.36 2.95 -2.25
CA ASN A 110 -9.04 2.34 -2.14
C ASN A 110 -7.96 3.42 -2.01
N TRP A 111 -7.65 3.81 -0.77
CA TRP A 111 -6.64 4.85 -0.47
C TRP A 111 -5.31 4.66 -1.19
N GLY A 112 -4.85 3.41 -1.34
CA GLY A 112 -3.60 3.14 -2.05
C GLY A 112 -3.58 3.69 -3.49
N ASN A 113 -4.67 3.54 -4.24
CA ASN A 113 -4.75 4.03 -5.63
C ASN A 113 -4.91 5.55 -5.63
N THR A 114 -5.78 6.06 -4.76
CA THR A 114 -6.04 7.48 -4.57
C THR A 114 -4.77 8.27 -4.24
N LEU A 115 -3.94 7.76 -3.32
CA LEU A 115 -2.65 8.35 -2.96
C LEU A 115 -1.62 8.22 -4.08
N SER A 116 -1.75 7.21 -4.95
CA SER A 116 -0.77 6.96 -6.01
C SER A 116 -0.66 8.13 -6.97
N SER A 117 -1.78 8.51 -7.58
CA SER A 117 -1.78 9.63 -8.52
C SER A 117 -1.49 10.96 -7.84
N TYR A 118 -1.93 11.15 -6.59
CA TYR A 118 -1.65 12.36 -5.80
C TYR A 118 -0.14 12.56 -5.60
N TRP A 119 0.56 11.56 -5.04
CA TRP A 119 1.99 11.68 -4.77
C TRP A 119 2.83 11.68 -6.04
N GLN A 120 2.37 11.03 -7.11
CA GLN A 120 3.01 11.15 -8.42
C GLN A 120 2.91 12.57 -8.98
N ALA A 121 1.74 13.21 -8.89
CA ALA A 121 1.57 14.59 -9.30
C ALA A 121 2.41 15.55 -8.45
N ARG A 122 2.45 15.35 -7.13
CA ARG A 122 3.31 16.10 -6.20
C ARG A 122 4.79 15.96 -6.54
N GLY A 123 5.25 14.73 -6.79
CA GLY A 123 6.63 14.46 -7.17
C GLY A 123 6.97 15.06 -8.54
N ALA A 124 6.06 14.97 -9.51
CA ALA A 124 6.23 15.56 -10.82
C ALA A 124 6.35 17.09 -10.73
N ALA A 125 5.51 17.74 -9.92
CA ALA A 125 5.60 19.18 -9.64
C ALA A 125 6.95 19.55 -9.03
N PHE A 126 7.40 18.77 -8.04
CA PHE A 126 8.70 18.93 -7.41
C PHE A 126 9.86 18.83 -8.41
N LEU A 127 9.89 17.78 -9.23
CA LEU A 127 10.94 17.59 -10.22
C LEU A 127 10.91 18.65 -11.33
N PHE A 128 9.71 19.10 -11.71
CA PHE A 128 9.52 20.14 -12.72
C PHE A 128 9.81 21.55 -12.18
N GLY A 129 9.84 21.73 -10.85
CA GLY A 129 10.02 23.04 -10.21
C GLY A 129 8.78 23.92 -10.25
N SER A 130 7.61 23.34 -10.54
CA SER A 130 6.34 24.07 -10.63
C SER A 130 5.51 23.96 -9.35
N PRO A 131 4.60 24.92 -9.11
CA PRO A 131 3.61 24.76 -8.08
C PRO A 131 2.69 23.56 -8.40
N PHE A 132 2.15 22.97 -7.34
CA PHE A 132 1.15 21.91 -7.41
C PHE A 132 -0.20 22.45 -6.95
N SER A 133 -1.28 22.04 -7.61
CA SER A 133 -2.63 22.26 -7.06
C SER A 133 -3.67 21.30 -7.63
N PHE A 134 -4.72 21.02 -6.87
CA PHE A 134 -5.92 20.33 -7.37
C PHE A 134 -7.18 20.79 -6.62
N SER A 135 -8.35 20.37 -7.09
CA SER A 135 -9.67 20.81 -6.60
C SER A 135 -10.04 20.33 -5.18
N GLY A 136 -9.17 19.56 -4.53
CA GLY A 136 -9.46 18.94 -3.24
C GLY A 136 -10.15 17.58 -3.36
N TRP A 137 -10.45 17.02 -2.19
CA TRP A 137 -10.97 15.66 -2.03
C TRP A 137 -12.47 15.67 -1.83
N ASN A 138 -13.20 14.83 -2.58
CA ASN A 138 -14.67 14.76 -2.48
C ASN A 138 -15.17 13.91 -1.30
N THR A 139 -14.28 13.19 -0.61
CA THR A 139 -14.66 12.28 0.49
C THR A 139 -14.03 12.76 1.80
N PRO A 140 -14.81 12.94 2.88
CA PRO A 140 -14.29 13.36 4.17
C PRO A 140 -13.55 12.19 4.85
N THR A 141 -12.29 12.00 4.48
CA THR A 141 -11.35 11.04 5.07
C THR A 141 -10.07 11.76 5.46
N TRP A 142 -9.14 11.12 6.18
CA TRP A 142 -7.88 11.78 6.57
C TRP A 142 -7.10 12.36 5.38
N ILE A 143 -7.24 11.73 4.21
CA ILE A 143 -6.63 12.16 2.96
C ILE A 143 -7.06 13.60 2.59
N SER A 144 -8.27 14.02 2.99
CA SER A 144 -8.77 15.37 2.76
C SER A 144 -7.93 16.47 3.43
N TYR A 145 -7.10 16.11 4.41
CA TYR A 145 -6.18 17.01 5.09
C TYR A 145 -4.79 17.09 4.44
N LEU A 146 -4.52 16.34 3.37
CA LEU A 146 -3.32 16.54 2.56
C LEU A 146 -3.37 17.88 1.82
N PRO A 147 -2.22 18.54 1.56
CA PRO A 147 -2.20 19.84 0.90
C PRO A 147 -2.84 19.80 -0.50
N VAL A 148 -3.78 20.71 -0.73
CA VAL A 148 -4.45 20.91 -2.03
C VAL A 148 -3.71 21.85 -2.96
N SER A 149 -2.77 22.63 -2.41
CA SER A 149 -1.90 23.54 -3.13
C SER A 149 -0.56 23.59 -2.43
N VAL A 150 0.53 23.58 -3.21
CA VAL A 150 1.89 23.76 -2.73
C VAL A 150 2.60 24.72 -3.67
N ALA A 151 3.18 25.78 -3.11
CA ALA A 151 3.97 26.74 -3.87
C ALA A 151 5.15 26.03 -4.55
N SER A 152 5.65 26.61 -5.64
CA SER A 152 6.94 26.16 -6.17
C SER A 152 7.99 26.32 -5.07
N ILE A 153 8.98 25.42 -5.07
CA ILE A 153 10.12 25.49 -4.14
C ILE A 153 10.91 26.81 -4.30
N ASN A 154 10.68 27.51 -5.40
CA ASN A 154 11.44 28.67 -5.85
C ASN A 154 10.68 30.00 -5.75
N SER A 155 10.09 30.35 -4.61
CA SER A 155 9.68 31.75 -4.42
C SER A 155 10.84 32.66 -4.02
N SER A 156 11.95 32.12 -3.48
CA SER A 156 13.08 32.94 -2.99
C SER A 156 14.50 32.38 -3.20
N SER A 157 14.68 31.11 -3.58
CA SER A 157 16.00 30.54 -3.89
C SER A 157 15.88 29.68 -5.15
N CYS A 158 16.74 29.87 -6.15
CA CYS A 158 16.77 29.02 -7.35
C CYS A 158 17.28 27.61 -7.01
N VAL A 159 16.50 26.84 -6.25
CA VAL A 159 16.71 25.40 -6.15
C VAL A 159 16.39 24.84 -7.52
N LYS A 160 17.41 24.23 -8.12
CA LYS A 160 17.33 23.69 -9.49
C LYS A 160 16.13 22.76 -9.59
N ALA A 161 15.21 23.06 -10.50
CA ALA A 161 14.35 22.03 -11.06
C ALA A 161 15.24 20.86 -11.49
N TYR A 162 14.70 19.65 -11.49
CA TYR A 162 15.41 18.44 -11.89
C TYR A 162 14.89 17.97 -13.26
N PRO A 163 15.06 18.76 -14.34
CA PRO A 163 14.44 18.48 -15.64
C PRO A 163 14.87 17.12 -16.20
N GLU A 164 16.10 16.67 -15.93
CA GLU A 164 16.55 15.35 -16.35
C GLU A 164 15.85 14.21 -15.61
N LEU A 165 15.56 14.37 -14.32
CA LEU A 165 14.79 13.39 -13.55
C LEU A 165 13.32 13.38 -13.99
N PHE A 166 12.77 14.56 -14.30
CA PHE A 166 11.44 14.67 -14.88
C PHE A 166 11.37 14.03 -16.28
N ARG A 167 12.36 14.26 -17.14
CA ARG A 167 12.45 13.62 -18.46
C ARG A 167 12.59 12.09 -18.33
N ARG A 168 13.36 11.59 -17.37
CA ARG A 168 13.45 10.15 -17.04
C ARG A 168 12.11 9.59 -16.56
N LEU A 169 11.35 10.33 -15.74
CA LEU A 169 9.99 9.94 -15.35
C LEU A 169 9.09 9.75 -16.59
N CYS A 170 9.20 10.65 -17.57
CA CYS A 170 8.40 10.62 -18.79
C CYS A 170 8.80 9.49 -19.76
N ASN A 171 10.10 9.20 -19.86
CA ASN A 171 10.63 8.32 -20.91
C ASN A 171 11.02 6.92 -20.41
N ASN A 172 11.50 6.80 -19.17
CA ASN A 172 12.19 5.61 -18.63
C ASN A 172 11.59 5.07 -17.31
N SER A 173 10.31 5.31 -17.05
CA SER A 173 9.64 4.86 -15.81
C SER A 173 9.30 3.36 -15.76
N GLY A 174 9.73 2.58 -16.76
CA GLY A 174 9.50 1.13 -16.89
C GLY A 174 8.48 0.77 -17.99
N PRO A 175 8.49 -0.48 -18.48
CA PRO A 175 7.63 -0.93 -19.59
C PRO A 175 6.15 -0.99 -19.22
N TYR A 176 5.83 -1.15 -17.93
CA TYR A 176 4.47 -1.25 -17.40
C TYR A 176 4.07 -0.06 -16.53
N CYS A 177 4.82 1.05 -16.65
CA CYS A 177 4.55 2.24 -15.84
C CYS A 177 3.15 2.78 -16.10
N ASP A 178 2.36 2.73 -15.04
CA ASP A 178 1.10 3.43 -14.93
C ASP A 178 1.19 4.37 -13.74
N MET A 179 1.09 5.68 -13.99
CA MET A 179 1.17 6.69 -12.93
C MET A 179 -0.02 6.61 -11.96
N GLU A 180 -1.12 5.95 -12.35
CA GLU A 180 -2.24 5.64 -11.45
C GLU A 180 -1.85 4.57 -10.41
N TYR A 181 -0.88 3.70 -10.71
CA TYR A 181 -0.44 2.59 -9.86
C TYR A 181 1.05 2.68 -9.57
N ALA A 182 1.41 3.40 -8.50
CA ALA A 182 2.82 3.67 -8.18
C ALA A 182 3.67 2.44 -7.88
N HIS A 183 3.08 1.28 -7.59
CA HIS A 183 3.83 0.03 -7.47
C HIS A 183 4.28 -0.54 -8.84
N LYS A 184 3.82 0.03 -9.96
CA LYS A 184 4.24 -0.31 -11.34
C LYS A 184 5.33 0.59 -11.89
N CYS A 185 5.69 1.65 -11.16
CA CYS A 185 6.66 2.63 -11.64
C CYS A 185 7.52 3.17 -10.51
N VAL A 186 8.82 3.25 -10.77
CA VAL A 186 9.68 4.18 -10.04
C VAL A 186 9.29 5.57 -10.51
N GLY A 187 8.32 6.13 -9.80
CA GLY A 187 7.73 7.42 -10.10
C GLY A 187 8.58 8.59 -9.64
N ALA A 188 7.96 9.76 -9.52
CA ALA A 188 8.61 10.94 -8.95
C ALA A 188 8.54 10.96 -7.42
N TRP A 189 7.74 10.08 -6.83
CA TRP A 189 7.48 10.01 -5.39
C TRP A 189 8.73 9.70 -4.55
N ASN A 190 9.73 8.99 -5.10
CA ASN A 190 10.94 8.64 -4.36
C ASN A 190 11.80 9.88 -4.06
N TYR A 191 11.68 10.95 -4.85
CA TYR A 191 12.37 12.22 -4.63
C TYR A 191 11.67 13.12 -3.61
N ILE A 192 10.44 12.78 -3.20
CA ILE A 192 9.65 13.57 -2.25
C ILE A 192 9.23 12.77 -1.01
N ARG A 193 10.00 11.73 -0.65
CA ARG A 193 9.68 10.88 0.51
C ARG A 193 9.51 11.69 1.79
N ASN A 194 10.38 12.67 2.03
CA ASN A 194 10.29 13.50 3.24
C ASN A 194 8.95 14.25 3.33
N GLN A 195 8.47 14.78 2.20
CA GLN A 195 7.16 15.44 2.11
C GLN A 195 6.03 14.42 2.31
N ILE A 196 6.10 13.25 1.67
CA ILE A 196 5.13 12.15 1.87
C ILE A 196 5.01 11.82 3.36
N LEU A 197 6.15 11.67 4.05
CA LEU A 197 6.22 11.33 5.46
C LEU A 197 5.60 12.42 6.35
N GLN A 198 6.04 13.66 6.20
CA GLN A 198 5.56 14.76 7.05
C GLN A 198 4.07 15.02 6.83
N GLU A 199 3.65 15.18 5.57
CA GLU A 199 2.28 15.57 5.24
C GLU A 199 1.27 14.45 5.52
N THR A 200 1.63 13.19 5.27
CA THR A 200 0.77 12.04 5.62
C THR A 200 0.56 11.96 7.12
N ARG A 201 1.62 12.11 7.93
CA ARG A 201 1.52 12.06 9.39
C ARG A 201 0.68 13.22 9.93
N SER A 202 0.94 14.44 9.47
CA SER A 202 0.14 15.62 9.86
C SER A 202 -1.34 15.46 9.48
N ALA A 203 -1.64 14.89 8.31
CA ALA A 203 -3.02 14.61 7.90
C ALA A 203 -3.70 13.55 8.79
N LEU A 204 -2.98 12.48 9.16
CA LEU A 204 -3.47 11.45 10.08
C LEU A 204 -3.68 11.99 11.50
N GLU A 205 -2.77 12.79 12.04
CA GLU A 205 -2.87 13.43 13.36
C GLU A 205 -4.05 14.41 13.41
N ARG A 206 -4.22 15.22 12.35
CA ARG A 206 -5.36 16.12 12.23
C ARG A 206 -6.67 15.36 12.19
N TRP A 207 -6.74 14.26 11.43
CA TRP A 207 -7.91 13.38 11.41
C TRP A 207 -8.19 12.78 12.78
N ALA A 208 -7.16 12.26 13.45
CA ALA A 208 -7.28 11.65 14.75
C ALA A 208 -7.89 12.60 15.78
N ARG A 209 -7.36 13.83 15.85
CA ARG A 209 -7.85 14.88 16.74
C ARG A 209 -9.31 15.25 16.47
N LEU A 210 -9.70 15.37 15.20
CA LEU A 210 -11.05 15.83 14.83
C LEU A 210 -12.12 14.73 14.93
N ASN A 211 -11.72 13.46 14.85
CA ASN A 211 -12.63 12.31 14.89
C ASN A 211 -12.48 11.49 16.18
N TYR A 212 -11.75 11.99 17.19
CA TYR A 212 -11.48 11.31 18.45
C TYR A 212 -10.87 9.91 18.27
N GLU A 213 -10.09 9.70 17.21
CA GLU A 213 -9.32 8.48 17.01
C GLU A 213 -7.97 8.59 17.73
N THR A 214 -7.39 7.44 18.11
CA THR A 214 -6.10 7.40 18.79
C THR A 214 -4.99 7.03 17.81
N ILE A 215 -3.91 7.82 17.76
CA ILE A 215 -2.70 7.46 17.01
C ILE A 215 -2.06 6.25 17.70
N PRO A 216 -1.78 5.15 16.99
CA PRO A 216 -1.21 3.96 17.61
C PRO A 216 0.22 4.26 18.12
N ILE A 217 0.47 3.84 19.36
CA ILE A 217 1.78 3.97 20.02
C ILE A 217 2.37 2.57 20.10
N PHE A 218 3.66 2.45 19.77
CA PHE A 218 4.37 1.19 19.76
C PHE A 218 5.67 1.26 20.55
N ASN A 219 6.02 0.17 21.20
CA ASN A 219 7.32 0.00 21.86
C ASN A 219 8.40 -0.37 20.84
N ARG A 220 9.67 -0.15 21.20
CA ARG A 220 10.83 -0.51 20.36
C ARG A 220 11.00 -2.02 20.14
N SER A 221 10.24 -2.87 20.83
CA SER A 221 10.24 -4.33 20.64
C SER A 221 9.03 -4.82 19.83
N GLU A 222 8.26 -3.91 19.24
CA GLU A 222 7.04 -4.23 18.53
C GLU A 222 7.20 -4.02 17.02
N MET A 223 6.60 -4.91 16.23
CA MET A 223 6.60 -4.82 14.78
C MET A 223 5.18 -4.97 14.26
N VAL A 224 4.87 -4.29 13.15
CA VAL A 224 3.64 -4.51 12.40
C VAL A 224 3.96 -5.28 11.13
N THR A 225 3.22 -6.37 10.87
CA THR A 225 3.22 -7.03 9.57
C THR A 225 1.91 -6.73 8.83
N TYR A 226 1.99 -6.43 7.53
CA TYR A 226 0.83 -6.22 6.68
C TYR A 226 0.64 -7.36 5.68
N ASP A 227 -0.55 -7.94 5.70
CA ASP A 227 -0.97 -8.98 4.78
C ASP A 227 -2.23 -8.54 4.01
N ARG A 228 -2.08 -8.34 2.71
CA ARG A 228 -3.18 -7.95 1.80
C ARG A 228 -4.14 -9.10 1.51
N CYS A 229 -3.76 -10.34 1.78
CA CYS A 229 -4.41 -11.55 1.27
C CYS A 229 -5.94 -11.42 1.15
N SER A 230 -6.41 -11.60 -0.08
CA SER A 230 -7.79 -11.43 -0.51
C SER A 230 -8.10 -12.33 -1.71
N GLU A 231 -9.36 -12.39 -2.12
CA GLU A 231 -9.81 -13.23 -3.24
C GLU A 231 -9.16 -12.87 -4.59
N ASP A 232 -8.90 -11.59 -4.82
CA ASP A 232 -8.32 -11.01 -6.04
C ASP A 232 -6.79 -11.00 -6.05
N THR A 233 -6.13 -11.59 -5.05
CA THR A 233 -4.66 -11.48 -4.92
C THR A 233 -3.92 -12.81 -4.99
N ILE A 234 -4.54 -13.93 -4.59
CA ILE A 234 -3.89 -15.24 -4.61
C ILE A 234 -4.01 -15.86 -6.00
N LEU A 235 -2.88 -15.90 -6.73
CA LEU A 235 -2.78 -16.50 -8.06
C LEU A 235 -3.77 -15.93 -9.10
N ASP A 236 -4.34 -14.76 -8.81
CA ASP A 236 -5.38 -14.13 -9.65
C ASP A 236 -4.87 -12.89 -10.38
N HIS A 237 -3.83 -12.25 -9.84
CA HIS A 237 -3.28 -11.02 -10.37
C HIS A 237 -1.78 -11.16 -10.63
N SER A 238 -1.31 -10.68 -11.77
CA SER A 238 0.11 -10.75 -12.15
C SER A 238 1.02 -9.88 -11.27
N GLU A 239 0.45 -8.94 -10.52
CA GLU A 239 1.18 -7.92 -9.76
C GLU A 239 1.12 -8.13 -8.25
N TYR A 240 0.22 -9.01 -7.78
CA TYR A 240 0.00 -9.27 -6.36
C TYR A 240 0.33 -10.72 -6.06
N GLY A 241 0.93 -10.96 -4.91
CA GLY A 241 1.14 -12.32 -4.43
C GLY A 241 1.70 -12.33 -3.02
N PRO A 242 1.46 -13.42 -2.27
CA PRO A 242 2.06 -13.59 -0.96
C PRO A 242 3.57 -13.80 -1.10
N VAL A 243 4.31 -13.20 -0.18
CA VAL A 243 5.76 -13.38 -0.08
C VAL A 243 6.04 -14.71 0.62
N GLY A 244 7.07 -15.44 0.17
CA GLY A 244 7.49 -16.70 0.76
C GLY A 244 7.80 -16.59 2.26
N PHE A 245 7.58 -17.66 3.03
CA PHE A 245 7.65 -17.62 4.49
C PHE A 245 9.04 -17.25 5.04
N SER A 246 10.10 -17.41 4.24
CA SER A 246 11.43 -16.96 4.60
C SER A 246 11.53 -15.45 4.86
N VAL A 247 10.52 -14.65 4.45
CA VAL A 247 10.41 -13.23 4.82
C VAL A 247 10.45 -13.00 6.33
N PHE A 248 9.97 -13.95 7.13
CA PHE A 248 9.98 -13.81 8.58
C PHE A 248 11.38 -13.88 9.21
N LYS A 249 12.40 -14.30 8.44
CA LYS A 249 13.81 -14.23 8.87
C LYS A 249 14.34 -12.79 8.98
N TYR A 250 13.66 -11.83 8.35
CA TYR A 250 14.02 -10.41 8.46
C TYR A 250 13.56 -9.76 9.77
N ILE A 251 12.74 -10.43 10.59
CA ILE A 251 12.30 -9.89 11.88
C ILE A 251 13.51 -9.77 12.82
N PRO A 252 13.86 -8.56 13.31
CA PRO A 252 14.96 -8.39 14.25
C PRO A 252 14.76 -9.20 15.53
N LYS A 253 15.86 -9.67 16.14
CA LYS A 253 15.81 -10.41 17.41
C LYS A 253 15.24 -9.57 18.56
N THR A 254 15.36 -8.24 18.48
CA THR A 254 14.81 -7.30 19.45
C THR A 254 13.29 -7.20 19.43
N VAL A 255 12.64 -7.68 18.35
CA VAL A 255 11.18 -7.71 18.25
C VAL A 255 10.64 -8.91 19.00
N THR A 256 9.79 -8.67 19.99
CA THR A 256 9.13 -9.68 20.83
C THR A 256 7.63 -9.77 20.57
N VAL A 257 7.02 -8.74 19.98
CA VAL A 257 5.59 -8.72 19.64
C VAL A 257 5.40 -8.35 18.17
N LEU A 258 4.62 -9.15 17.46
CA LEU A 258 4.26 -8.93 16.06
C LEU A 258 2.74 -8.73 15.93
N TYR A 259 2.35 -7.52 15.52
CA TYR A 259 0.97 -7.20 15.18
C TYR A 259 0.69 -7.57 13.73
N TYR A 260 -0.20 -8.55 13.53
CA TYR A 260 -0.62 -9.04 12.22
C TYR A 260 -1.81 -8.23 11.71
N VAL A 261 -1.55 -7.25 10.84
CA VAL A 261 -2.56 -6.35 10.25
C VAL A 261 -3.02 -6.90 8.90
N TYR A 262 -4.33 -6.99 8.71
CA TYR A 262 -4.97 -7.50 7.50
C TYR A 262 -6.39 -6.94 7.35
N ASP A 263 -6.91 -6.86 6.11
CA ASP A 263 -8.31 -6.48 5.90
C ASP A 263 -9.22 -7.67 6.22
N ALA A 264 -9.81 -7.64 7.41
CA ALA A 264 -10.74 -8.67 7.87
C ALA A 264 -11.99 -8.80 6.97
N ARG A 265 -12.38 -7.73 6.24
CA ARG A 265 -13.57 -7.73 5.38
C ARG A 265 -13.34 -8.45 4.05
N ARG A 266 -12.08 -8.54 3.62
CA ARG A 266 -11.67 -9.17 2.35
C ARG A 266 -10.98 -10.51 2.55
N THR A 267 -10.89 -10.97 3.80
CA THR A 267 -10.25 -12.23 4.15
C THR A 267 -11.06 -13.41 3.62
N THR A 268 -10.38 -14.33 2.95
CA THR A 268 -10.94 -15.60 2.51
C THR A 268 -10.50 -16.74 3.43
N PHE A 269 -11.18 -17.89 3.35
CA PHE A 269 -10.77 -19.12 4.05
C PHE A 269 -9.31 -19.50 3.73
N PHE A 270 -8.89 -19.34 2.48
CA PHE A 270 -7.50 -19.62 2.09
C PHE A 270 -6.53 -18.64 2.76
N CYS A 271 -6.89 -17.36 2.90
CA CYS A 271 -6.07 -16.42 3.64
C CYS A 271 -5.89 -16.82 5.10
N ASP A 272 -6.92 -17.37 5.73
CA ASP A 272 -6.79 -17.88 7.11
C ASP A 272 -5.90 -19.12 7.20
N ILE A 273 -5.91 -20.00 6.18
CA ILE A 273 -4.94 -21.08 6.08
C ILE A 273 -3.53 -20.53 5.91
N LEU A 274 -3.33 -19.60 4.96
CA LEU A 274 -2.03 -19.02 4.69
C LEU A 274 -1.43 -18.36 5.95
N ARG A 275 -2.20 -17.54 6.66
CA ARG A 275 -1.78 -16.90 7.92
C ARG A 275 -1.46 -17.89 9.02
N ARG A 276 -2.20 -19.00 9.10
CA ARG A 276 -1.94 -20.07 10.06
C ARG A 276 -0.61 -20.76 9.78
N GLU A 277 -0.32 -21.07 8.51
CA GLU A 277 0.95 -21.68 8.12
C GLU A 277 2.13 -20.70 8.25
N GLN A 278 1.92 -19.42 7.94
CA GLN A 278 2.88 -18.34 8.23
C GLN A 278 3.18 -18.24 9.74
N THR A 279 2.14 -18.30 10.58
CA THR A 279 2.28 -18.28 12.05
C THR A 279 3.05 -19.50 12.56
N LYS A 280 2.74 -20.70 12.06
CA LYS A 280 3.47 -21.93 12.42
C LYS A 280 4.94 -21.84 12.03
N TYR A 281 5.22 -21.40 10.80
CA TYR A 281 6.60 -21.20 10.35
C TYR A 281 7.35 -20.20 11.23
N LEU A 282 6.76 -19.03 11.47
CA LEU A 282 7.36 -18.02 12.35
C LEU A 282 7.62 -18.57 13.76
N LYS A 283 6.66 -19.28 14.35
CA LYS A 283 6.84 -19.91 15.66
C LYS A 283 7.91 -20.99 15.71
N SER A 284 8.17 -21.67 14.58
CA SER A 284 9.27 -22.64 14.51
C SER A 284 10.66 -21.99 14.55
N ILE A 285 10.81 -20.77 14.03
CA ILE A 285 12.09 -20.03 14.00
C ILE A 285 12.21 -19.00 15.13
N ARG A 286 11.09 -18.58 15.72
CA ARG A 286 10.97 -17.61 16.82
C ARG A 286 9.88 -18.08 17.80
N PRO A 287 10.14 -19.08 18.65
CA PRO A 287 9.13 -19.58 19.61
C PRO A 287 8.66 -18.50 20.60
N ASP A 288 9.56 -17.57 20.92
CA ASP A 288 9.40 -16.45 21.87
C ASP A 288 8.44 -15.35 21.39
N ILE A 289 8.25 -15.19 20.07
CA ILE A 289 7.53 -14.04 19.54
C ILE A 289 6.02 -14.12 19.82
N ILE A 290 5.42 -13.08 20.37
CA ILE A 290 3.98 -12.98 20.59
C ILE A 290 3.33 -12.45 19.31
N ILE A 291 2.33 -13.16 18.78
CA ILE A 291 1.65 -12.76 17.54
C ILE A 291 0.23 -12.32 17.88
N ILE A 292 -0.10 -11.07 17.57
CA ILE A 292 -1.40 -10.46 17.86
C ILE A 292 -2.09 -10.13 16.55
N LYS A 293 -3.26 -10.74 16.29
CA LYS A 293 -4.10 -10.33 15.15
C LYS A 293 -4.66 -8.94 15.43
N SER A 294 -4.37 -7.98 14.56
CA SER A 294 -4.67 -6.56 14.77
C SER A 294 -5.31 -5.93 13.54
N SER A 295 -6.47 -6.45 13.13
CA SER A 295 -7.31 -5.81 12.12
C SER A 295 -8.13 -4.68 12.74
N GLY A 296 -8.27 -3.55 12.06
CA GLY A 296 -9.08 -2.41 12.49
C GLY A 296 -9.88 -1.80 11.35
N SER A 297 -10.25 -0.53 11.51
CA SER A 297 -10.71 0.26 10.36
C SER A 297 -9.56 0.45 9.36
N ILE A 298 -9.90 0.79 8.12
CA ILE A 298 -8.87 1.11 7.09
C ILE A 298 -7.94 2.24 7.57
N TRP A 299 -8.45 3.19 8.35
CA TRP A 299 -7.67 4.24 9.00
C TRP A 299 -6.69 3.68 10.02
N GLN A 300 -7.18 2.89 10.96
CA GLN A 300 -6.36 2.31 12.03
C GLN A 300 -5.26 1.43 11.46
N ASP A 301 -5.57 0.62 10.45
CA ASP A 301 -4.58 -0.26 9.82
C ASP A 301 -3.53 0.51 9.02
N PHE A 302 -3.91 1.60 8.34
CA PHE A 302 -2.96 2.50 7.70
C PHE A 302 -2.08 3.20 8.74
N ALA A 303 -2.66 3.73 9.83
CA ALA A 303 -1.92 4.39 10.90
C ALA A 303 -0.94 3.45 11.61
N LYS A 304 -1.30 2.19 11.88
CA LYS A 304 -0.38 1.20 12.45
C LYS A 304 0.88 1.05 11.60
N LEU A 305 0.74 1.02 10.28
CA LEU A 305 1.87 0.95 9.35
C LEU A 305 2.70 2.24 9.29
N VAL A 306 2.10 3.41 9.48
CA VAL A 306 2.82 4.69 9.47
C VAL A 306 3.61 4.93 10.75
N TYR A 307 3.12 4.43 11.91
CA TYR A 307 3.67 4.75 13.22
C TYR A 307 4.49 3.63 13.88
N ALA A 308 4.44 2.39 13.38
CA ALA A 308 5.24 1.31 13.94
C ALA A 308 6.75 1.53 13.75
N PRO A 309 7.60 1.18 14.73
CA PRO A 309 9.06 1.32 14.61
C PRO A 309 9.65 0.31 13.64
N TYR A 310 8.97 -0.81 13.41
CA TYR A 310 9.31 -1.84 12.46
C TYR A 310 8.09 -2.26 11.65
N VAL A 311 8.22 -2.32 10.33
CA VAL A 311 7.15 -2.77 9.42
C VAL A 311 7.65 -3.85 8.48
N LEU A 312 6.93 -4.98 8.41
CA LEU A 312 7.17 -6.05 7.46
C LEU A 312 5.97 -6.18 6.52
N VAL A 313 6.18 -6.06 5.21
CA VAL A 313 5.10 -6.28 4.23
C VAL A 313 5.24 -7.69 3.67
N THR A 314 4.25 -8.55 3.92
CA THR A 314 4.28 -9.97 3.51
C THR A 314 3.50 -10.23 2.22
N TYR A 315 3.19 -9.16 1.47
CA TYR A 315 2.43 -9.22 0.23
C TYR A 315 2.93 -8.20 -0.79
N ALA A 316 3.18 -8.62 -2.03
CA ALA A 316 3.68 -7.74 -3.08
C ALA A 316 2.57 -6.89 -3.73
N GLY A 317 2.97 -5.73 -4.27
CA GLY A 317 2.12 -4.86 -5.12
C GLY A 317 1.00 -4.11 -4.40
N SER A 318 1.02 -3.99 -3.06
CA SER A 318 0.02 -3.17 -2.36
C SER A 318 0.38 -1.69 -2.39
N SER A 319 -0.30 -0.87 -3.20
CA SER A 319 -0.17 0.59 -3.12
C SER A 319 -0.51 1.12 -1.71
N PHE A 320 -1.46 0.49 -1.02
CA PHE A 320 -1.80 0.84 0.36
C PHE A 320 -0.59 0.69 1.29
N ALA A 321 0.11 -0.45 1.22
CA ALA A 321 1.30 -0.69 2.03
C ALA A 321 2.48 0.18 1.59
N LEU A 322 2.66 0.41 0.29
CA LEU A 322 3.70 1.30 -0.24
C LEU A 322 3.57 2.70 0.36
N TRP A 323 2.38 3.32 0.29
CA TRP A 323 2.20 4.68 0.79
C TRP A 323 2.30 4.78 2.31
N ALA A 324 1.76 3.81 3.03
CA ALA A 324 1.90 3.79 4.49
C ALA A 324 3.37 3.65 4.92
N THR A 325 4.14 2.78 4.25
CA THR A 325 5.54 2.55 4.58
C THR A 325 6.47 3.68 4.14
N LEU A 326 6.17 4.38 3.05
CA LEU A 326 6.91 5.59 2.67
C LEU A 326 6.77 6.71 3.70
N ALA A 327 5.62 6.76 4.39
CA ALA A 327 5.37 7.68 5.48
C ALA A 327 5.86 7.20 6.86
N ASN A 328 6.48 6.01 6.93
CA ASN A 328 7.03 5.45 8.15
C ASN A 328 8.46 5.98 8.43
N ILE A 329 8.73 6.39 9.68
CA ILE A 329 10.04 6.89 10.14
C ILE A 329 10.96 5.75 10.60
N GLY A 330 10.39 4.64 11.07
CA GLY A 330 11.09 3.45 11.51
C GLY A 330 11.68 2.62 10.36
N HIS A 331 11.91 1.34 10.61
CA HIS A 331 12.51 0.43 9.63
C HIS A 331 11.44 -0.36 8.87
N VAL A 332 11.56 -0.38 7.55
CA VAL A 332 10.61 -1.04 6.65
C VAL A 332 11.31 -2.16 5.90
N TRP A 333 10.69 -3.34 5.84
CA TRP A 333 11.03 -4.41 4.92
C TRP A 333 9.83 -4.69 4.00
N ILE A 334 10.00 -4.46 2.71
CA ILE A 334 8.94 -4.59 1.71
C ILE A 334 9.46 -5.32 0.46
N PRO A 335 8.66 -6.19 -0.19
CA PRO A 335 9.07 -6.78 -1.46
C PRO A 335 9.30 -5.70 -2.53
N PRO A 336 10.10 -5.99 -3.57
CA PRO A 336 10.34 -5.08 -4.67
C PRO A 336 9.02 -4.67 -5.33
N LEU A 337 9.03 -3.52 -5.98
CA LEU A 337 7.92 -3.10 -6.82
C LEU A 337 7.74 -4.08 -8.00
N TYR A 338 6.64 -3.94 -8.73
CA TYR A 338 6.38 -4.77 -9.89
C TYR A 338 7.56 -4.72 -10.88
N GLY A 339 7.92 -5.86 -11.48
CA GLY A 339 9.11 -5.96 -12.33
C GLY A 339 10.45 -5.95 -11.57
N GLY A 340 10.44 -6.08 -10.24
CA GLY A 340 11.66 -6.19 -9.43
C GLY A 340 12.33 -4.85 -9.13
N MET A 341 11.65 -3.73 -9.33
CA MET A 341 12.27 -2.40 -9.13
C MET A 341 12.46 -2.09 -7.63
N THR A 342 13.63 -1.56 -7.29
CA THR A 342 14.05 -1.23 -5.93
C THR A 342 14.66 0.18 -5.89
N PRO A 343 13.86 1.25 -5.99
CA PRO A 343 14.39 2.62 -5.95
C PRO A 343 15.07 2.91 -4.61
N ASP A 344 16.06 3.80 -4.61
CA ASP A 344 16.61 4.32 -3.37
C ASP A 344 15.56 5.23 -2.70
N VAL A 345 15.23 4.89 -1.46
CA VAL A 345 14.22 5.54 -0.63
C VAL A 345 14.85 6.02 0.68
N GLY A 346 16.10 5.64 0.98
CA GLY A 346 16.79 5.92 2.23
C GLY A 346 17.13 4.68 3.06
N SER A 347 18.05 4.84 4.01
CA SER A 347 18.73 3.75 4.73
C SER A 347 17.83 2.88 5.63
N ASN A 348 16.68 3.41 6.06
CA ASN A 348 15.70 2.67 6.86
C ASN A 348 14.67 1.90 6.03
N TYR A 349 14.79 1.94 4.69
CA TYR A 349 13.85 1.29 3.78
C TYR A 349 14.55 0.13 3.05
N HIS A 350 14.13 -1.09 3.33
CA HIS A 350 14.79 -2.30 2.87
C HIS A 350 13.91 -3.08 1.87
N TRP A 351 14.43 -3.27 0.67
CA TRP A 351 13.82 -4.15 -0.34
C TRP A 351 14.23 -5.60 -0.08
N ILE A 352 13.26 -6.49 0.20
CA ILE A 352 13.55 -7.90 0.48
C ILE A 352 13.64 -8.72 -0.82
N SER A 353 14.58 -9.67 -0.91
CA SER A 353 14.74 -10.53 -2.10
C SER A 353 13.92 -11.83 -2.04
N THR A 354 12.91 -11.89 -1.17
CA THR A 354 12.13 -13.12 -0.96
C THR A 354 11.21 -13.39 -2.16
N PRO A 355 11.12 -14.65 -2.64
CA PRO A 355 10.21 -15.01 -3.73
C PRO A 355 8.75 -14.64 -3.44
N VAL A 356 8.03 -14.25 -4.48
CA VAL A 356 6.60 -13.93 -4.43
C VAL A 356 5.84 -14.95 -5.26
N LEU A 357 4.75 -15.48 -4.72
CA LEU A 357 3.90 -16.43 -5.42
C LEU A 357 2.94 -15.72 -6.38
N TYR A 358 3.45 -15.33 -7.55
CA TYR A 358 2.66 -14.83 -8.67
C TYR A 358 1.99 -15.98 -9.45
N PRO A 359 0.97 -15.72 -10.28
CA PRO A 359 0.34 -16.73 -11.12
C PRO A 359 1.31 -17.53 -11.99
N SER A 360 2.36 -16.88 -12.53
CA SER A 360 3.42 -17.54 -13.32
C SER A 360 4.20 -18.57 -12.50
N ILE A 361 4.55 -18.24 -11.25
CA ILE A 361 5.23 -19.15 -10.33
C ILE A 361 4.28 -20.26 -9.87
N GLY A 362 3.01 -19.94 -9.60
CA GLY A 362 1.99 -20.95 -9.30
C GLY A 362 1.86 -21.99 -10.42
N LYS A 363 1.81 -21.55 -11.68
CA LYS A 363 1.80 -22.44 -12.85
C LYS A 363 3.04 -23.33 -12.92
N GLN A 364 4.24 -22.79 -12.65
CA GLN A 364 5.48 -23.57 -12.64
C GLN A 364 5.48 -24.63 -11.52
N LEU A 365 4.91 -24.31 -10.36
CA LEU A 365 4.81 -25.21 -9.21
C LEU A 365 3.60 -26.15 -9.28
N ASN A 366 2.82 -26.12 -10.36
CA ASN A 366 1.54 -26.82 -10.48
C ASN A 366 0.57 -26.52 -9.31
N VAL A 367 0.65 -25.30 -8.79
CA VAL A 367 -0.28 -24.76 -7.79
C VAL A 367 -1.34 -23.97 -8.56
N THR A 368 -2.55 -24.52 -8.61
CA THR A 368 -3.70 -23.80 -9.15
C THR A 368 -4.26 -22.86 -8.10
N LYS A 369 -4.92 -21.78 -8.56
CA LYS A 369 -5.83 -21.01 -7.68
C LYS A 369 -6.75 -22.04 -7.00
N PRO A 370 -7.08 -21.90 -5.71
CA PRO A 370 -8.09 -22.73 -5.09
C PRO A 370 -9.39 -22.53 -5.91
N GLU A 371 -9.64 -23.40 -6.89
CA GLU A 371 -10.79 -23.32 -7.78
C GLU A 371 -12.00 -23.47 -6.91
N ASN A 372 -12.62 -22.34 -6.55
CA ASN A 372 -13.83 -22.22 -5.74
C ASN A 372 -14.06 -23.53 -4.98
N ILE A 373 -13.08 -23.94 -4.16
CA ILE A 373 -13.18 -25.20 -3.43
C ILE A 373 -14.28 -24.78 -2.49
N MET A 374 -15.54 -25.06 -2.86
CA MET A 374 -16.70 -24.67 -2.11
C MET A 374 -16.33 -25.17 -0.75
N ALA A 375 -16.00 -24.23 0.15
CA ALA A 375 -15.43 -24.56 1.43
C ALA A 375 -16.35 -25.66 1.93
N LYS A 376 -15.80 -26.86 2.17
CA LYS A 376 -16.62 -28.07 2.21
C LYS A 376 -17.74 -27.75 3.19
N SER A 377 -18.97 -28.22 2.98
CA SER A 377 -20.11 -27.79 3.81
C SER A 377 -19.82 -27.83 5.32
N LYS A 378 -18.88 -28.68 5.75
CA LYS A 378 -18.25 -28.69 7.07
C LYS A 378 -17.46 -27.41 7.43
N ASP A 379 -16.50 -26.95 6.62
CA ASP A 379 -15.69 -25.76 6.87
C ASP A 379 -16.56 -24.50 7.02
N LEU A 380 -17.57 -24.33 6.16
CA LEU A 380 -18.52 -23.20 6.26
C LEU A 380 -19.36 -23.25 7.55
N ARG A 381 -19.68 -24.45 8.05
CA ARG A 381 -20.35 -24.62 9.35
C ARG A 381 -19.42 -24.23 10.49
N ASP A 382 -18.18 -24.73 10.48
CA ASP A 382 -17.22 -24.47 11.55
C ASP A 382 -16.94 -22.96 11.68
N VAL A 383 -16.84 -22.24 10.55
CA VAL A 383 -16.73 -20.77 10.54
C VAL A 383 -18.00 -20.11 11.06
N ALA A 384 -19.19 -20.55 10.61
CA ALA A 384 -20.47 -19.99 11.06
C ALA A 384 -20.63 -20.09 12.58
N ILE A 385 -20.28 -21.24 13.18
CA ILE A 385 -20.42 -21.42 14.63
C ILE A 385 -19.32 -20.71 15.41
N ASN A 386 -18.09 -20.67 14.92
CA ASN A 386 -17.08 -19.83 15.57
C ASN A 386 -17.58 -18.38 15.70
N HIS A 387 -18.21 -17.84 14.65
CA HIS A 387 -18.83 -16.51 14.74
C HIS A 387 -20.04 -16.44 15.68
N TYR A 388 -20.88 -17.48 15.72
CA TYR A 388 -21.99 -17.56 16.66
C TYR A 388 -21.53 -17.58 18.13
N ASN A 389 -20.51 -18.38 18.46
CA ASN A 389 -19.91 -18.45 19.79
C ASN A 389 -19.29 -17.11 20.21
N ASN A 390 -18.90 -16.27 19.23
CA ASN A 390 -18.45 -14.89 19.45
C ASN A 390 -19.61 -13.87 19.48
N GLY A 391 -20.85 -14.32 19.69
CA GLY A 391 -22.03 -13.46 19.87
C GLY A 391 -22.71 -12.97 18.59
N LYS A 392 -22.25 -13.39 17.39
CA LYS A 392 -22.83 -12.92 16.13
C LYS A 392 -24.16 -13.61 15.79
N LYS A 393 -25.09 -12.87 15.19
CA LYS A 393 -26.40 -13.38 14.76
C LYS A 393 -26.34 -13.94 13.34
N ALA A 394 -27.29 -14.81 12.98
CA ALA A 394 -27.35 -15.44 11.66
C ALA A 394 -27.27 -14.48 10.45
N PRO A 395 -27.90 -13.28 10.44
CA PRO A 395 -27.74 -12.32 9.35
C PRO A 395 -26.29 -11.83 9.18
N GLU A 396 -25.62 -11.53 10.29
CA GLU A 396 -24.23 -11.04 10.30
C GLU A 396 -23.28 -12.13 9.80
N ILE A 397 -23.52 -13.37 10.24
CA ILE A 397 -22.75 -14.53 9.78
C ILE A 397 -22.96 -14.77 8.28
N ALA A 398 -24.17 -14.59 7.75
CA ALA A 398 -24.44 -14.73 6.32
C ALA A 398 -23.63 -13.72 5.49
N VAL A 399 -23.57 -12.47 5.93
CA VAL A 399 -22.75 -11.42 5.31
C VAL A 399 -21.27 -11.77 5.38
N LEU A 400 -20.77 -12.27 6.52
CA LEU A 400 -19.38 -12.69 6.69
C LEU A 400 -18.99 -13.87 5.78
N LEU A 401 -19.93 -14.76 5.49
CA LEU A 401 -19.75 -15.86 4.55
C LEU A 401 -20.02 -15.44 3.10
N ALA A 402 -20.06 -14.14 2.81
CA ALA A 402 -20.32 -13.56 1.49
C ALA A 402 -21.59 -14.12 0.83
N ASN A 403 -22.62 -14.41 1.62
CA ASN A 403 -23.87 -15.05 1.17
C ASN A 403 -23.67 -16.40 0.43
N LYS A 404 -22.53 -17.07 0.60
CA LYS A 404 -22.32 -18.45 0.10
C LYS A 404 -23.25 -19.46 0.79
N VAL A 405 -23.81 -19.09 1.94
CA VAL A 405 -24.81 -19.86 2.68
C VAL A 405 -25.98 -18.96 3.04
N TYR A 406 -27.20 -19.37 2.69
CA TYR A 406 -28.41 -18.61 3.02
C TYR A 406 -28.59 -18.45 4.54
N ARG A 407 -29.09 -17.28 4.97
CA ARG A 407 -29.44 -16.97 6.37
C ARG A 407 -30.27 -18.07 7.05
N SER A 408 -31.25 -18.65 6.34
CA SER A 408 -32.09 -19.74 6.84
C SER A 408 -31.31 -21.01 7.17
N THR A 409 -30.28 -21.31 6.38
CA THR A 409 -29.41 -22.47 6.59
C THR A 409 -28.50 -22.26 7.80
N ILE A 410 -27.94 -21.06 7.96
CA ILE A 410 -27.13 -20.69 9.14
C ILE A 410 -27.98 -20.75 10.41
N HIS A 411 -29.20 -20.21 10.37
CA HIS A 411 -30.14 -20.29 11.48
C HIS A 411 -30.43 -21.74 11.87
N ARG A 412 -30.66 -22.62 10.87
CA ARG A 412 -30.87 -24.06 11.10
C ARG A 412 -29.65 -24.71 11.77
N TRP A 413 -28.44 -24.35 11.37
CA TRP A 413 -27.20 -24.86 11.99
C TRP A 413 -27.07 -24.41 13.45
N ILE A 414 -27.32 -23.13 13.75
CA ILE A 414 -27.31 -22.61 15.12
C ILE A 414 -28.34 -23.31 15.99
N CYS A 415 -29.58 -23.46 15.51
CA CYS A 415 -30.63 -24.18 16.23
C CYS A 415 -30.24 -25.64 16.51
N GLN A 416 -29.62 -26.31 15.55
CA GLN A 416 -29.16 -27.69 15.75
C GLN A 416 -28.02 -27.78 16.77
N TYR A 417 -27.04 -26.87 16.68
CA TYR A 417 -25.92 -26.81 17.61
C TYR A 417 -26.40 -26.58 19.05
N ASN A 418 -27.32 -25.64 19.26
CA ASN A 418 -27.90 -25.39 20.58
C ASN A 418 -28.67 -26.59 21.14
N ARG A 419 -29.26 -27.42 20.27
CA ARG A 419 -30.02 -28.61 20.69
C ARG A 419 -29.15 -29.83 20.99
N THR A 420 -28.06 -30.01 20.25
CA THR A 420 -27.32 -31.28 20.24
C THR A 420 -25.87 -31.15 20.70
N GLY A 421 -25.33 -29.93 20.77
CA GLY A 421 -23.90 -29.67 20.92
C GLY A 421 -23.06 -30.12 19.72
N LEU A 422 -23.69 -30.63 18.64
CA LEU A 422 -23.03 -31.27 17.51
C LEU A 422 -23.41 -30.62 16.17
N PHE A 423 -22.45 -30.58 15.25
CA PHE A 423 -22.57 -29.94 13.92
C PHE A 423 -23.09 -30.81 12.81
N ASN A 424 -22.92 -32.12 12.99
CA ASN A 424 -23.35 -33.07 12.00
C ASN A 424 -24.85 -33.22 12.15
N ALA A 425 -25.61 -32.83 11.12
CA ALA A 425 -26.89 -33.46 10.87
C ALA A 425 -26.64 -34.95 10.99
N GLU A 426 -27.29 -35.59 11.96
CA GLU A 426 -27.37 -37.04 11.98
C GLU A 426 -27.74 -37.44 10.56
N LYS A 427 -27.00 -38.41 10.01
CA LYS A 427 -27.33 -38.93 8.69
C LYS A 427 -28.83 -39.22 8.73
N SER A 428 -29.58 -38.62 7.80
CA SER A 428 -30.99 -38.96 7.59
C SER A 428 -31.10 -40.46 7.77
N THR A 429 -31.99 -40.91 8.64
CA THR A 429 -32.10 -42.32 9.09
C THR A 429 -32.52 -43.28 7.97
N GLY A 430 -32.36 -42.86 6.72
CA GLY A 430 -32.85 -43.49 5.53
C GLY A 430 -34.37 -43.50 5.51
N ARG A 431 -34.93 -43.95 4.40
CA ARG A 431 -36.34 -44.35 4.40
C ARG A 431 -36.43 -45.61 5.28
N LYS A 432 -37.29 -45.58 6.32
CA LYS A 432 -37.58 -46.79 7.11
C LYS A 432 -37.89 -47.95 6.15
N ARG A 433 -37.22 -49.09 6.34
CA ARG A 433 -37.48 -50.30 5.53
C ARG A 433 -38.96 -50.63 5.57
N SER A 434 -39.59 -50.79 4.40
CA SER A 434 -40.99 -51.20 4.33
C SER A 434 -41.17 -52.58 4.97
N GLY A 435 -42.36 -52.87 5.48
CA GLY A 435 -42.70 -54.19 6.04
C GLY A 435 -42.34 -55.33 5.07
N ARG A 436 -42.59 -55.11 3.76
CA ARG A 436 -42.23 -56.03 2.68
C ARG A 436 -40.73 -56.33 2.60
N ILE A 437 -39.87 -55.31 2.75
CA ILE A 437 -38.40 -55.52 2.72
C ILE A 437 -37.93 -56.24 3.97
N LYS A 438 -38.52 -55.96 5.15
CA LYS A 438 -38.20 -56.70 6.38
C LYS A 438 -38.58 -58.16 6.27
N GLN A 439 -39.78 -58.46 5.77
CA GLN A 439 -40.24 -59.83 5.54
C GLN A 439 -39.36 -60.57 4.52
N LEU A 440 -39.04 -59.93 3.39
CA LEU A 440 -38.12 -60.50 2.39
C LEU A 440 -36.73 -60.76 2.99
N THR A 441 -36.23 -59.86 3.86
CA THR A 441 -34.94 -60.04 4.54
C THR A 441 -34.95 -61.29 5.42
N ASN A 442 -35.98 -61.47 6.24
CA ASN A 442 -36.11 -62.64 7.11
C ASN A 442 -36.24 -63.93 6.29
N LEU A 443 -37.04 -63.92 5.22
CA LEU A 443 -37.22 -65.08 4.35
C LEU A 443 -35.92 -65.49 3.65
N VAL A 444 -35.17 -64.52 3.12
CA VAL A 444 -33.86 -64.78 2.49
C VAL A 444 -32.86 -65.30 3.52
N GLN A 445 -32.81 -64.75 4.73
CA GLN A 445 -31.91 -65.22 5.79
C GLN A 445 -32.23 -66.64 6.26
N ASN A 446 -33.51 -66.95 6.54
CA ASN A 446 -33.96 -68.29 6.90
C ASN A 446 -33.67 -69.30 5.78
N ARG A 447 -33.78 -68.86 4.51
CA ARG A 447 -33.46 -69.70 3.35
C ARG A 447 -31.97 -70.00 3.22
N LEU A 448 -31.09 -69.07 3.58
CA LEU A 448 -29.64 -69.30 3.62
C LEU A 448 -29.26 -70.25 4.76
N GLN A 449 -29.98 -70.21 5.88
CA GLN A 449 -29.73 -71.07 7.03
C GLN A 449 -30.27 -72.50 6.86
N SER A 450 -31.29 -72.71 6.02
CA SER A 450 -32.03 -73.97 5.95
C SER A 450 -31.44 -75.06 5.05
N LYS A 451 -30.36 -74.83 4.28
CA LYS A 451 -29.75 -75.87 3.41
C LYS A 451 -28.24 -75.70 3.19
N ASN A 452 -27.50 -76.81 3.21
CA ASN A 452 -26.02 -76.91 3.06
C ASN A 452 -25.47 -76.66 1.63
N THR A 453 -26.30 -76.31 0.65
CA THR A 453 -25.86 -76.10 -0.74
C THR A 453 -25.91 -74.63 -1.12
N ARG A 454 -24.77 -74.07 -1.54
CA ARG A 454 -24.67 -72.70 -2.08
C ARG A 454 -25.63 -72.54 -3.26
N LYS A 455 -26.54 -71.56 -3.21
CA LYS A 455 -27.45 -71.22 -4.30
C LYS A 455 -27.02 -69.93 -5.01
N SER A 456 -27.23 -69.89 -6.33
CA SER A 456 -26.98 -68.68 -7.11
C SER A 456 -27.97 -67.56 -6.75
N LEU A 457 -27.55 -66.30 -6.91
CA LEU A 457 -28.40 -65.11 -6.73
C LEU A 457 -29.68 -65.19 -7.60
N ARG A 458 -29.57 -65.72 -8.82
CA ARG A 458 -30.69 -65.89 -9.76
C ARG A 458 -31.72 -66.88 -9.23
N THR A 459 -31.27 -67.95 -8.58
CA THR A 459 -32.15 -68.96 -7.96
C THR A 459 -32.90 -68.35 -6.78
N ILE A 460 -32.21 -67.64 -5.88
CA ILE A 460 -32.84 -66.99 -4.70
C ILE A 460 -33.84 -65.92 -5.15
N SER A 461 -33.51 -65.17 -6.20
CA SER A 461 -34.41 -64.19 -6.83
C SER A 461 -35.71 -64.82 -7.34
N LYS A 462 -35.63 -65.99 -8.01
CA LYS A 462 -36.81 -66.73 -8.43
C LYS A 462 -37.61 -67.28 -7.25
N ASP A 463 -36.96 -67.87 -6.24
CA ASP A 463 -37.59 -68.44 -5.03
C ASP A 463 -38.49 -67.39 -4.32
N PHE A 464 -38.14 -66.10 -4.37
CA PHE A 464 -38.88 -65.01 -3.70
C PHE A 464 -39.57 -64.03 -4.64
N ASN A 465 -39.71 -64.37 -5.92
CA ASN A 465 -40.29 -63.51 -6.96
C ASN A 465 -39.82 -62.03 -6.86
N SER A 466 -38.51 -61.84 -6.72
CA SER A 466 -37.89 -60.55 -6.44
C SER A 466 -36.71 -60.31 -7.37
N ASN A 467 -36.44 -59.05 -7.77
CA ASN A 467 -35.32 -58.73 -8.66
C ASN A 467 -33.97 -59.17 -8.04
N PRO A 468 -33.03 -59.76 -8.81
CA PRO A 468 -31.69 -60.12 -8.32
C PRO A 468 -30.96 -58.96 -7.63
N SER A 469 -31.15 -57.72 -8.07
CA SER A 469 -30.55 -56.53 -7.44
C SER A 469 -31.09 -56.30 -6.02
N THR A 470 -32.40 -56.48 -5.81
CA THR A 470 -33.03 -56.40 -4.49
C THR A 470 -32.49 -57.49 -3.57
N ILE A 471 -32.40 -58.73 -4.04
CA ILE A 471 -31.81 -59.83 -3.25
C ILE A 471 -30.35 -59.53 -2.92
N LYS A 472 -29.56 -59.01 -3.86
CA LYS A 472 -28.17 -58.62 -3.63
C LYS A 472 -28.06 -57.56 -2.53
N ARG A 473 -28.93 -56.55 -2.53
CA ARG A 473 -29.01 -55.53 -1.46
C ARG A 473 -29.39 -56.13 -0.10
N VAL A 474 -30.34 -57.08 -0.07
CA VAL A 474 -30.69 -57.84 1.15
C VAL A 474 -29.48 -58.59 1.70
N LEU A 475 -28.77 -59.32 0.85
CA LEU A 475 -27.60 -60.10 1.24
C LEU A 475 -26.45 -59.23 1.76
N ASN A 476 -26.22 -58.08 1.11
CA ASN A 476 -25.19 -57.12 1.50
C ASN A 476 -25.59 -56.23 2.68
N LYS A 477 -26.83 -56.35 3.19
CA LYS A 477 -27.41 -55.45 4.20
C LYS A 477 -27.39 -53.96 3.77
N ASP A 478 -27.43 -53.70 2.46
CA ASP A 478 -27.25 -52.39 1.84
C ASP A 478 -28.60 -51.68 1.58
N PHE A 479 -29.19 -51.18 2.68
CA PHE A 479 -30.48 -50.47 2.72
C PHE A 479 -30.50 -49.31 3.69
#